data_AF-A0A8T0CXR2-F1
#
_entry.id   AF-A0A8T0CXR2-F1
#
_cell.length_a   1.000
_cell.length_b   1.000
_cell.length_c   1.000
_cell.angle_alpha   90.00
_cell.angle_beta   90.00
_cell.angle_gamma   90.00
#
_symmetry.space_group_name_H-M   'P 1'
#
loop_
_entity.id
_entity.type
_entity.pdbx_description
1 polymer ?
#
loop_
_entity_poly.entity_id
_entity_poly.type
_entity_poly.pdbx_seq_one_letter_code
_entity_poly.pdbx_strand_id
1 'polypeptide(L)'
;MAKPPFASPLSPPIRSLSLLSLLSLLLLLNLSSFKSLADSHFEGFDADEEDESFESLHFSDLRSPPLTQSESPPPSPPLTQSEPEDVPAPDLKPIRDSDLPTPSQDPLKPSSTSFDFWDEDEFEGLPVVEQPSESVGVSRDAAGPSDPTPDVKPAASTDKPTSRSYTVEIACLSFLVMFGINFFTGKRENENIALAWATKFATKDSIFEKNFSLLGVGEGDDSPLLLKEGQTVFKFYASGRRFCQGLLATMELKSRHDLISRMYNLIVPCRDEITFEVYMNDDAMDDVIFAVAKKKAAKGMQKEVRDLQRFAGLLSPPGGRKWVADELAVISESKEVAGDLITEAVLDQVLGDKAFEKFGKGFISMHFSDQHSAAHKKMLLFKFALPDANHMADMTRLVALIPYYIDLVGRYKLSSQARTKTEAARSKALQEAYKELHNARQEAIQKKKAEKKRMLEEAEAKLSAESLRKREAKERARQMKKAMPKMKMTRAH
;
A
#
# COMPACT_ATOMS: atom_id res chain seq x y z
N MET A 1 34.63 30.31 43.27
CA MET A 1 34.05 31.19 42.24
C MET A 1 34.94 31.15 41.00
N ALA A 2 34.49 30.53 39.91
CA ALA A 2 35.00 30.79 38.56
C ALA A 2 33.93 30.33 37.56
N LYS A 3 33.35 31.28 36.83
CA LYS A 3 32.37 31.10 35.75
C LYS A 3 33.04 30.45 34.52
N PRO A 4 32.38 29.56 33.76
CA PRO A 4 32.86 29.21 32.42
C PRO A 4 32.60 30.38 31.44
N PRO A 5 33.43 30.58 30.41
CA PRO A 5 33.27 31.67 29.47
C PRO A 5 32.13 31.37 28.48
N PHE A 6 31.35 32.41 28.19
CA PHE A 6 30.32 32.45 27.15
C PHE A 6 30.95 32.12 25.78
N ALA A 7 30.34 31.17 25.06
CA ALA A 7 30.63 30.93 23.65
C ALA A 7 30.27 32.19 22.83
N SER A 8 31.27 32.79 22.19
CA SER A 8 31.08 33.89 21.26
C SER A 8 30.45 33.38 19.95
N PRO A 9 29.55 34.14 19.31
CA PRO A 9 28.99 33.76 18.01
C PRO A 9 30.10 33.78 16.96
N LEU A 10 30.34 32.64 16.32
CA LEU A 10 31.27 32.50 15.19
C LEU A 10 31.00 33.60 14.15
N SER A 11 32.06 34.29 13.73
CA SER A 11 32.02 35.42 12.80
C SER A 11 31.44 35.04 11.43
N PRO A 12 30.76 35.98 10.73
CA PRO A 12 30.07 35.73 9.46
C PRO A 12 30.91 35.10 8.34
N PRO A 13 32.22 35.38 8.15
CA PRO A 13 32.99 34.77 7.07
C PRO A 13 33.22 33.26 7.28
N ILE A 14 33.21 32.78 8.53
CA ILE A 14 33.43 31.35 8.83
C ILE A 14 32.17 30.54 8.46
N ARG A 15 30.98 31.13 8.58
CA ARG A 15 29.71 30.51 8.15
C ARG A 15 29.60 30.44 6.64
N SER A 16 30.03 31.47 5.91
CA SER A 16 30.06 31.43 4.44
C SER A 16 31.10 30.45 3.91
N LEU A 17 32.28 30.35 4.53
CA LEU A 17 33.29 29.34 4.20
C LEU A 17 32.81 27.91 4.47
N SER A 18 32.07 27.68 5.55
CA SER A 18 31.45 26.38 5.84
C SER A 18 30.37 26.03 4.82
N LEU A 19 29.51 26.99 4.45
CA LEU A 19 28.50 26.82 3.39
C LEU A 19 29.14 26.56 2.03
N LEU A 20 30.20 27.28 1.65
CA LEU A 20 30.95 27.03 0.41
C LEU A 20 31.66 25.67 0.43
N SER A 21 32.16 25.23 1.58
CA SER A 21 32.76 23.91 1.75
C SER A 21 31.72 22.79 1.61
N LEU A 22 30.53 22.96 2.20
CA LEU A 22 29.39 22.07 2.02
C LEU A 22 28.90 22.05 0.56
N LEU A 23 28.80 23.21 -0.07
CA LEU A 23 28.40 23.33 -1.47
C LEU A 23 29.44 22.69 -2.40
N SER A 24 30.73 22.86 -2.10
CA SER A 24 31.85 22.22 -2.81
C SER A 24 31.84 20.70 -2.64
N LEU A 25 31.60 20.21 -1.42
CA LEU A 25 31.46 18.78 -1.14
C LEU A 25 30.27 18.18 -1.88
N LEU A 26 29.13 18.87 -1.90
CA LEU A 26 27.95 18.51 -2.68
C LEU A 26 28.21 18.55 -4.19
N LEU A 27 28.96 19.54 -4.68
CA LEU A 27 29.35 19.62 -6.08
C LEU A 27 30.26 18.44 -6.45
N LEU A 28 31.24 18.10 -5.60
CA LEU A 28 32.15 16.97 -5.80
C LEU A 28 31.40 15.62 -5.79
N LEU A 29 30.39 15.46 -4.92
CA LEU A 29 29.50 14.29 -4.90
C LEU A 29 28.62 14.19 -6.15
N ASN A 30 28.20 15.32 -6.72
CA ASN A 30 27.46 15.34 -7.99
C ASN A 30 28.38 15.09 -9.20
N LEU A 31 29.60 15.64 -9.21
CA LEU A 31 30.58 15.43 -10.28
C LEU A 31 31.11 13.99 -10.33
N SER A 32 31.23 13.30 -9.18
CA SER A 32 31.56 11.87 -9.17
C SER A 32 30.43 11.02 -9.76
N SER A 33 29.16 11.45 -9.60
CA SER A 33 27.99 10.82 -10.22
C SER A 33 28.00 11.03 -11.75
N PHE A 34 28.43 12.21 -12.23
CA PHE A 34 28.56 12.52 -13.66
C PHE A 34 29.59 11.65 -14.40
N LYS A 35 30.71 11.28 -13.77
CA LYS A 35 31.72 10.41 -14.39
C LYS A 35 31.24 8.98 -14.65
N SER A 36 30.16 8.54 -14.00
CA SER A 36 29.56 7.23 -14.22
C SER A 36 28.54 7.18 -15.36
N LEU A 37 28.17 8.33 -15.95
CA LEU A 37 26.99 8.46 -16.81
C LEU A 37 27.27 9.05 -18.20
N ALA A 38 28.54 9.16 -18.60
CA ALA A 38 28.92 9.78 -19.87
C ALA A 38 28.64 8.93 -21.13
N ASP A 39 27.90 7.82 -21.01
CA ASP A 39 27.63 6.94 -22.16
C ASP A 39 26.24 6.29 -22.08
N SER A 40 25.19 7.09 -22.24
CA SER A 40 23.86 6.60 -22.65
C SER A 40 22.94 7.78 -23.02
N HIS A 41 23.08 8.31 -24.22
CA HIS A 41 22.07 9.15 -24.85
C HIS A 41 21.13 8.23 -25.63
N PHE A 42 19.87 8.09 -25.23
CA PHE A 42 18.86 7.42 -26.05
C PHE A 42 17.48 8.08 -25.95
N GLU A 43 16.83 8.03 -27.10
CA GLU A 43 15.76 8.85 -27.63
C GLU A 43 14.47 8.01 -27.60
N GLY A 44 13.72 8.08 -26.50
CA GLY A 44 12.53 7.25 -26.35
C GLY A 44 11.66 7.53 -25.12
N PHE A 45 11.87 8.64 -24.41
CA PHE A 45 11.09 9.00 -23.22
C PHE A 45 10.43 10.38 -23.32
N ASP A 46 10.47 11.00 -24.50
CA ASP A 46 10.07 12.40 -24.73
C ASP A 46 8.95 12.50 -25.78
N ALA A 47 8.02 11.54 -25.75
CA ALA A 47 6.77 11.64 -26.52
C ALA A 47 5.60 11.66 -25.53
N ASP A 48 4.92 12.82 -25.53
CA ASP A 48 3.53 13.05 -25.13
C ASP A 48 3.24 13.22 -23.62
N GLU A 49 3.68 14.35 -23.06
CA GLU A 49 2.88 15.09 -22.07
C GLU A 49 1.91 16.01 -22.85
N GLU A 50 0.69 15.54 -23.15
CA GLU A 50 -0.53 16.35 -23.36
C GLU A 50 -1.70 15.40 -23.67
N ASP A 51 -2.50 15.04 -22.66
CA ASP A 51 -3.97 15.18 -22.69
C ASP A 51 -4.64 14.70 -21.40
N GLU A 52 -5.74 15.39 -21.07
CA GLU A 52 -6.47 15.36 -19.82
C GLU A 52 -7.27 14.07 -19.57
N SER A 53 -7.44 13.78 -18.27
CA SER A 53 -8.54 13.00 -17.66
C SER A 53 -8.69 11.52 -18.07
N PHE A 54 -8.33 10.60 -17.16
CA PHE A 54 -9.03 9.32 -17.07
C PHE A 54 -9.19 8.86 -15.62
N GLU A 55 -10.44 8.62 -15.25
CA GLU A 55 -10.90 8.09 -13.98
C GLU A 55 -10.29 6.72 -13.65
N SER A 56 -10.18 6.46 -12.35
CA SER A 56 -9.85 5.19 -11.73
C SER A 56 -10.49 3.97 -12.42
N LEU A 57 -9.67 3.12 -13.06
CA LEU A 57 -10.12 1.82 -13.55
C LEU A 57 -10.20 0.82 -12.39
N HIS A 58 -11.43 0.65 -11.90
CA HIS A 58 -11.84 -0.47 -11.07
C HIS A 58 -11.89 -1.78 -11.89
N PHE A 59 -11.38 -2.87 -11.31
CA PHE A 59 -11.20 -4.20 -11.90
C PHE A 59 -12.50 -5.00 -12.19
N SER A 60 -13.58 -4.36 -12.64
CA SER A 60 -14.89 -5.03 -12.78
C SER A 60 -15.37 -5.34 -14.20
N ASP A 61 -14.67 -4.88 -15.26
CA ASP A 61 -15.22 -4.93 -16.64
C ASP A 61 -14.32 -5.64 -17.67
N LEU A 62 -13.71 -6.78 -17.32
CA LEU A 62 -13.20 -7.71 -18.34
C LEU A 62 -14.21 -8.83 -18.60
N ARG A 63 -15.03 -8.56 -19.61
CA ARG A 63 -15.95 -9.50 -20.28
C ARG A 63 -15.16 -10.64 -20.93
N SER A 64 -15.60 -11.87 -20.67
CA SER A 64 -15.06 -13.09 -21.29
C SER A 64 -15.43 -13.15 -22.79
N PRO A 65 -14.54 -13.60 -23.69
CA PRO A 65 -14.86 -13.77 -25.11
C PRO A 65 -15.81 -14.96 -25.35
N PRO A 66 -16.64 -14.93 -26.41
CA PRO A 66 -17.68 -15.92 -26.64
C PRO A 66 -17.09 -17.25 -27.13
N LEU A 67 -17.39 -18.33 -26.41
CA LEU A 67 -17.14 -19.69 -26.86
C LEU A 67 -18.09 -20.04 -28.01
N THR A 68 -17.51 -20.48 -29.12
CA THR A 68 -18.20 -21.12 -30.25
C THR A 68 -18.96 -22.35 -29.76
N GLN A 69 -20.30 -22.33 -29.89
CA GLN A 69 -21.18 -23.45 -29.60
C GLN A 69 -21.11 -24.47 -30.76
N SER A 70 -20.77 -25.72 -30.44
CA SER A 70 -21.16 -26.90 -31.21
C SER A 70 -21.99 -27.78 -30.29
N GLU A 71 -23.19 -28.13 -30.74
CA GLU A 71 -24.23 -28.89 -30.05
C GLU A 71 -23.77 -30.29 -29.58
N SER A 72 -24.22 -30.68 -28.38
CA SER A 72 -24.61 -32.06 -28.06
C SER A 72 -25.59 -32.09 -26.87
N PRO A 73 -26.54 -33.04 -26.80
CA PRO A 73 -27.76 -32.92 -25.99
C PRO A 73 -27.62 -33.49 -24.56
N PRO A 74 -28.52 -33.10 -23.63
CA PRO A 74 -28.46 -33.47 -22.21
C PRO A 74 -28.94 -34.91 -21.90
N PRO A 75 -28.57 -35.46 -20.72
CA PRO A 75 -28.72 -36.87 -20.40
C PRO A 75 -30.14 -37.23 -19.93
N SER A 76 -30.61 -38.43 -20.28
CA SER A 76 -31.81 -39.05 -19.74
C SER A 76 -31.49 -39.96 -18.52
N PRO A 77 -32.41 -40.10 -17.55
CA PRO A 77 -32.30 -40.98 -16.37
C PRO A 77 -32.65 -42.45 -16.70
N PRO A 78 -32.39 -43.43 -15.79
CA PRO A 78 -32.29 -44.84 -16.15
C PRO A 78 -33.64 -45.54 -16.43
N LEU A 79 -33.57 -46.50 -17.35
CA LEU A 79 -34.63 -47.42 -17.79
C LEU A 79 -35.00 -48.46 -16.70
N THR A 80 -36.29 -48.65 -16.51
CA THR A 80 -36.91 -49.92 -16.09
C THR A 80 -37.97 -50.27 -17.15
N GLN A 81 -37.95 -51.52 -17.64
CA GLN A 81 -38.78 -52.04 -18.73
C GLN A 81 -40.21 -52.37 -18.28
N SER A 82 -41.22 -52.02 -19.09
CA SER A 82 -42.38 -52.87 -19.46
C SER A 82 -43.32 -52.18 -20.46
N GLU A 83 -43.93 -53.00 -21.32
CA GLU A 83 -44.67 -52.79 -22.59
C GLU A 83 -45.96 -51.90 -22.61
N PRO A 84 -46.53 -51.61 -23.82
CA PRO A 84 -47.40 -50.46 -24.13
C PRO A 84 -48.89 -50.80 -24.36
N GLU A 85 -49.77 -49.78 -24.39
CA GLU A 85 -50.96 -49.73 -25.29
C GLU A 85 -51.63 -48.32 -25.36
N ASP A 86 -51.91 -47.92 -26.62
CA ASP A 86 -53.05 -47.17 -27.20
C ASP A 86 -53.49 -45.69 -26.92
N VAL A 87 -53.34 -44.85 -27.97
CA VAL A 87 -54.28 -43.91 -28.71
C VAL A 87 -55.15 -42.85 -27.95
N PRO A 88 -55.62 -41.71 -28.53
CA PRO A 88 -54.99 -40.52 -29.16
C PRO A 88 -55.46 -39.14 -28.57
N ALA A 89 -54.96 -38.04 -29.17
CA ALA A 89 -55.34 -36.59 -29.20
C ALA A 89 -56.84 -36.20 -28.94
N PRO A 90 -57.25 -34.91 -28.68
CA PRO A 90 -56.68 -33.65 -29.23
C PRO A 90 -56.79 -32.34 -28.39
N ASP A 91 -56.20 -31.27 -28.97
CA ASP A 91 -56.49 -29.82 -28.92
C ASP A 91 -57.02 -29.12 -27.66
N LEU A 92 -56.43 -27.94 -27.36
CA LEU A 92 -57.16 -26.69 -27.05
C LEU A 92 -56.19 -25.50 -26.82
N LYS A 93 -56.42 -24.39 -27.54
CA LYS A 93 -55.88 -23.04 -27.25
C LYS A 93 -56.42 -22.50 -25.92
N PRO A 94 -55.75 -21.55 -25.26
CA PRO A 94 -56.32 -20.18 -25.16
C PRO A 94 -55.24 -19.07 -25.26
N ILE A 95 -55.48 -17.97 -25.98
CA ILE A 95 -56.16 -16.71 -25.57
C ILE A 95 -55.35 -15.88 -24.56
N ARG A 96 -54.93 -14.70 -25.05
CA ARG A 96 -54.50 -13.50 -24.32
C ARG A 96 -55.69 -12.90 -23.59
N ASP A 97 -55.47 -12.38 -22.38
CA ASP A 97 -56.13 -11.17 -21.91
C ASP A 97 -55.16 -10.32 -21.09
N SER A 98 -55.26 -9.03 -21.37
CA SER A 98 -54.58 -7.88 -20.76
C SER A 98 -55.18 -7.56 -19.39
N ASP A 99 -54.43 -6.86 -18.54
CA ASP A 99 -54.82 -5.50 -18.11
C ASP A 99 -53.91 -4.97 -17.00
N LEU A 100 -53.11 -3.98 -17.40
CA LEU A 100 -52.40 -3.04 -16.55
C LEU A 100 -53.08 -1.68 -16.74
N PRO A 101 -53.43 -0.92 -15.68
CA PRO A 101 -53.67 0.50 -15.83
C PRO A 101 -52.50 1.32 -15.26
N THR A 102 -51.90 2.14 -16.12
CA THR A 102 -51.20 3.39 -15.78
C THR A 102 -52.16 4.54 -16.09
N PRO A 103 -52.22 5.61 -15.27
CA PRO A 103 -51.64 6.91 -15.69
C PRO A 103 -51.08 7.71 -14.47
N SER A 104 -50.28 8.78 -14.53
CA SER A 104 -49.48 9.51 -15.52
C SER A 104 -48.81 10.68 -14.76
N GLN A 105 -47.58 11.05 -15.17
CA GLN A 105 -46.98 12.41 -15.21
C GLN A 105 -46.85 13.21 -13.87
N ASP A 106 -45.77 13.91 -13.49
CA ASP A 106 -44.55 14.42 -14.14
C ASP A 106 -43.60 14.98 -13.02
N PRO A 107 -42.42 15.61 -13.30
CA PRO A 107 -41.17 15.40 -12.57
C PRO A 107 -40.82 16.44 -11.47
N LEU A 108 -40.03 16.05 -10.44
CA LEU A 108 -39.29 16.99 -9.58
C LEU A 108 -37.99 16.40 -8.98
N LYS A 109 -36.87 16.97 -9.44
CA LYS A 109 -35.65 17.45 -8.73
C LYS A 109 -35.51 17.09 -7.23
N PRO A 110 -34.41 16.44 -6.79
CA PRO A 110 -34.08 16.36 -5.37
C PRO A 110 -33.32 17.61 -4.91
N SER A 111 -33.90 18.32 -3.94
CA SER A 111 -33.31 19.43 -3.20
C SER A 111 -32.33 18.93 -2.13
N SER A 112 -31.24 19.69 -2.00
CA SER A 112 -30.15 19.59 -1.04
C SER A 112 -30.59 19.48 0.43
N THR A 113 -30.11 18.44 1.12
CA THR A 113 -30.15 18.33 2.58
C THR A 113 -28.84 18.81 3.20
N SER A 114 -28.87 20.03 3.74
CA SER A 114 -28.38 20.41 5.07
C SER A 114 -27.04 19.83 5.54
N PHE A 115 -25.99 20.63 5.38
CA PHE A 115 -24.73 20.55 6.12
C PHE A 115 -24.97 21.05 7.56
N ASP A 116 -24.82 20.19 8.56
CA ASP A 116 -24.86 20.57 9.98
C ASP A 116 -23.48 21.12 10.42
N PHE A 117 -23.44 22.44 10.54
CA PHE A 117 -22.84 23.28 11.59
C PHE A 117 -21.75 22.65 12.48
N TRP A 118 -20.48 23.03 12.24
CA TRP A 118 -19.41 22.95 13.22
C TRP A 118 -19.39 24.27 14.02
N ASP A 119 -19.55 24.16 15.34
CA ASP A 119 -19.61 25.24 16.31
C ASP A 119 -18.18 25.76 16.59
N GLU A 120 -17.88 27.01 16.21
CA GLU A 120 -16.52 27.59 16.23
C GLU A 120 -16.16 28.32 17.55
N ASP A 121 -17.04 28.31 18.57
CA ASP A 121 -16.91 29.16 19.77
C ASP A 121 -16.54 28.40 21.07
N GLU A 122 -15.67 27.39 21.03
CA GLU A 122 -15.19 26.73 22.27
C GLU A 122 -13.69 26.35 22.25
N PHE A 123 -12.80 27.33 22.05
CA PHE A 123 -11.42 27.22 22.56
C PHE A 123 -10.70 28.57 22.72
N GLU A 124 -11.08 29.40 23.70
CA GLU A 124 -10.25 30.53 24.14
C GLU A 124 -9.77 30.34 25.58
N GLY A 125 -8.46 30.11 25.75
CA GLY A 125 -7.84 30.11 27.06
C GLY A 125 -6.37 29.69 27.07
N LEU A 126 -5.46 30.67 26.99
CA LEU A 126 -4.30 30.91 27.89
C LEU A 126 -3.32 31.95 27.26
N PRO A 127 -2.53 32.68 28.06
CA PRO A 127 -2.36 34.14 27.96
C PRO A 127 -1.18 34.64 27.10
N VAL A 128 -1.38 35.79 26.45
CA VAL A 128 -0.33 36.60 25.81
C VAL A 128 0.29 37.54 26.84
N VAL A 129 1.62 37.52 26.93
CA VAL A 129 2.46 38.37 27.77
C VAL A 129 2.68 39.73 27.10
N GLU A 130 2.59 40.78 27.93
CA GLU A 130 2.66 42.22 27.66
C GLU A 130 3.93 42.72 26.95
N GLN A 131 3.81 43.85 26.24
CA GLN A 131 4.62 45.08 26.45
C GLN A 131 4.05 46.30 25.67
N PRO A 132 4.33 47.55 26.06
CA PRO A 132 3.31 48.56 26.32
C PRO A 132 3.29 49.76 25.37
N SER A 133 2.12 50.41 25.30
CA SER A 133 1.91 51.72 24.70
C SER A 133 2.02 52.84 25.74
N GLU A 134 2.78 53.89 25.45
CA GLU A 134 2.65 55.19 26.12
C GLU A 134 1.94 56.21 25.22
N SER A 135 1.18 57.06 25.92
CA SER A 135 0.05 57.88 25.51
C SER A 135 0.40 59.21 24.85
N VAL A 136 -0.41 59.61 23.87
CA VAL A 136 -0.47 60.97 23.31
C VAL A 136 -1.35 61.85 24.20
N GLY A 137 -0.76 62.90 24.79
CA GLY A 137 -1.47 64.00 25.41
C GLY A 137 -1.49 65.23 24.49
N VAL A 138 -2.69 65.74 24.20
CA VAL A 138 -2.90 67.01 23.48
C VAL A 138 -3.31 68.07 24.49
N SER A 139 -2.62 69.22 24.46
CA SER A 139 -3.13 70.50 24.97
C SER A 139 -2.72 71.64 24.05
N ARG A 140 -3.68 72.53 23.79
CA ARG A 140 -3.60 73.76 22.99
C ARG A 140 -2.89 74.89 23.78
N ASP A 141 -2.24 75.82 23.08
CA ASP A 141 -2.65 77.24 23.03
C ASP A 141 -1.64 78.12 22.26
N ALA A 142 -2.15 79.25 21.77
CA ALA A 142 -1.58 80.15 20.77
C ALA A 142 -0.71 81.29 21.35
N ALA A 143 0.27 81.77 20.57
CA ALA A 143 0.70 83.18 20.41
C ALA A 143 1.99 83.27 19.55
N GLY A 144 2.04 84.15 18.55
CA GLY A 144 3.31 84.55 17.88
C GLY A 144 4.01 85.70 18.64
N PRO A 145 4.92 86.50 18.03
CA PRO A 145 5.80 86.32 16.87
C PRO A 145 7.30 86.63 17.17
N SER A 146 8.26 86.25 16.32
CA SER A 146 9.47 87.05 15.97
C SER A 146 10.53 86.25 15.17
N ASP A 147 10.87 86.79 13.99
CA ASP A 147 12.14 86.60 13.26
C ASP A 147 13.34 87.20 14.06
N PRO A 148 14.64 87.01 13.72
CA PRO A 148 15.20 86.56 12.44
C PRO A 148 16.34 85.51 12.49
N THR A 149 16.61 84.97 11.30
CA THR A 149 17.78 84.20 10.81
C THR A 149 19.17 84.61 11.36
N PRO A 150 20.18 83.71 11.41
CA PRO A 150 21.07 83.56 10.24
C PRO A 150 21.58 82.14 9.93
N ASP A 151 21.77 81.91 8.62
CA ASP A 151 22.79 81.07 7.97
C ASP A 151 23.13 79.69 8.54
N VAL A 152 22.57 78.64 7.92
CA VAL A 152 23.25 77.33 7.82
C VAL A 152 23.19 76.83 6.37
N LYS A 153 24.39 76.61 5.83
CA LYS A 153 24.73 76.01 4.52
C LYS A 153 23.81 74.86 4.12
N PRO A 154 23.48 74.69 2.83
CA PRO A 154 22.80 73.48 2.36
C PRO A 154 23.79 72.31 2.42
N ALA A 155 23.67 71.47 3.46
CA ALA A 155 24.28 70.15 3.44
C ALA A 155 23.49 69.32 2.44
N ALA A 156 24.04 69.17 1.23
CA ALA A 156 23.59 68.17 0.27
C ALA A 156 23.63 66.80 0.94
N SER A 157 22.47 66.27 1.29
CA SER A 157 22.30 64.86 1.64
C SER A 157 22.65 64.04 0.40
N THR A 158 23.89 63.54 0.36
CA THR A 158 24.29 62.54 -0.62
C THR A 158 23.62 61.24 -0.19
N ASP A 159 22.43 60.96 -0.73
CA ASP A 159 21.82 59.64 -0.64
C ASP A 159 22.77 58.64 -1.31
N LYS A 160 23.57 57.95 -0.48
CA LYS A 160 24.37 56.83 -0.95
C LYS A 160 23.40 55.72 -1.32
N PRO A 161 23.39 55.22 -2.57
CA PRO A 161 22.55 54.07 -2.91
C PRO A 161 22.99 52.90 -2.05
N THR A 162 22.07 52.38 -1.25
CA THR A 162 22.30 51.17 -0.46
C THR A 162 22.65 50.04 -1.43
N SER A 163 23.88 49.52 -1.33
CA SER A 163 24.29 48.35 -2.10
C SER A 163 23.42 47.18 -1.64
N ARG A 164 22.41 46.82 -2.45
CA ARG A 164 21.56 45.67 -2.18
C ARG A 164 22.45 44.42 -2.18
N SER A 165 22.57 43.78 -1.02
CA SER A 165 23.36 42.55 -0.89
C SER A 165 22.56 41.41 -1.49
N TYR A 166 22.83 41.10 -2.76
CA TYR A 166 22.26 39.93 -3.45
C TYR A 166 22.82 38.58 -2.96
N THR A 167 23.61 38.58 -1.89
CA THR A 167 24.27 37.36 -1.38
C THR A 167 23.26 36.28 -0.99
N VAL A 168 22.12 36.68 -0.41
CA VAL A 168 21.07 35.73 0.00
C VAL A 168 20.33 35.22 -1.24
N GLU A 169 20.05 36.08 -2.20
CA GLU A 169 19.40 35.75 -3.47
C GLU A 169 20.25 34.81 -4.32
N ILE A 170 21.56 35.08 -4.41
CA ILE A 170 22.54 34.22 -5.10
C ILE A 170 22.67 32.88 -4.37
N ALA A 171 22.71 32.87 -3.03
CA ALA A 171 22.74 31.65 -2.25
C ALA A 171 21.48 30.79 -2.47
N CYS A 172 20.29 31.40 -2.40
CA CYS A 172 19.02 30.73 -2.67
C CYS A 172 18.94 30.20 -4.10
N LEU A 173 19.35 30.99 -5.10
CA LEU A 173 19.36 30.56 -6.50
C LEU A 173 20.34 29.40 -6.70
N SER A 174 21.54 29.47 -6.11
CA SER A 174 22.53 28.39 -6.19
C SER A 174 22.02 27.09 -5.55
N PHE A 175 21.30 27.19 -4.43
CA PHE A 175 20.66 26.05 -3.78
C PHE A 175 19.56 25.44 -4.66
N LEU A 176 18.72 26.26 -5.29
CA LEU A 176 17.69 25.78 -6.22
C LEU A 176 18.28 25.08 -7.45
N VAL A 177 19.36 25.62 -8.02
CA VAL A 177 20.07 24.98 -9.13
C VAL A 177 20.66 23.63 -8.69
N MET A 178 21.31 23.57 -7.53
CA MET A 178 21.85 22.33 -6.98
C MET A 178 20.75 21.29 -6.71
N PHE A 179 19.62 21.74 -6.15
CA PHE A 179 18.44 20.91 -5.91
C PHE A 179 17.88 20.34 -7.24
N GLY A 180 17.75 21.18 -8.26
CA GLY A 180 17.31 20.76 -9.60
C GLY A 180 18.26 19.72 -10.21
N ILE A 181 19.57 19.96 -10.20
CA ILE A 181 20.56 19.00 -10.71
C ILE A 181 20.47 17.66 -9.97
N ASN A 182 20.35 17.69 -8.63
CA ASN A 182 20.19 16.48 -7.83
C ASN A 182 18.91 15.71 -8.19
N PHE A 183 17.80 16.43 -8.39
CA PHE A 183 16.52 15.84 -8.79
C PHE A 183 16.64 15.11 -10.13
N PHE A 184 17.14 15.79 -11.17
CA PHE A 184 17.29 15.20 -12.50
C PHE A 184 18.31 14.05 -12.53
N THR A 185 19.43 14.19 -11.81
CA THR A 185 20.45 13.13 -11.74
C THR A 185 19.91 11.92 -10.99
N GLY A 186 19.25 12.12 -9.85
CA GLY A 186 18.67 11.04 -9.06
C GLY A 186 17.53 10.32 -9.78
N LYS A 187 16.68 11.05 -10.51
CA LYS A 187 15.65 10.48 -11.40
C LYS A 187 16.28 9.60 -12.47
N ARG A 188 17.27 10.11 -13.20
CA ARG A 188 17.97 9.37 -14.26
C ARG A 188 18.69 8.13 -13.75
N GLU A 189 19.30 8.21 -12.57
CA GLU A 189 19.98 7.05 -11.97
C GLU A 189 18.99 5.93 -11.62
N ASN A 190 17.85 6.28 -11.03
CA ASN A 190 16.78 5.32 -10.74
C ASN A 190 16.22 4.67 -12.01
N GLU A 191 15.95 5.47 -13.05
CA GLU A 191 15.51 4.98 -14.35
C GLU A 191 16.56 4.04 -14.97
N ASN A 192 17.85 4.39 -14.91
CA ASN A 192 18.92 3.54 -15.42
C ASN A 192 19.01 2.19 -14.68
N ILE A 193 18.82 2.15 -13.36
CA ILE A 193 18.80 0.89 -12.61
C ILE A 193 17.63 0.02 -13.04
N ALA A 194 16.43 0.59 -13.15
CA ALA A 194 15.24 -0.13 -13.58
C ALA A 194 15.40 -0.67 -15.01
N LEU A 195 15.93 0.16 -15.93
CA LEU A 195 16.22 -0.23 -17.30
C LEU A 195 17.30 -1.30 -17.39
N ALA A 196 18.36 -1.22 -16.59
CA ALA A 196 19.41 -2.24 -16.55
C ALA A 196 18.85 -3.59 -16.10
N TRP A 197 17.94 -3.59 -15.11
CA TRP A 197 17.23 -4.80 -14.70
C TRP A 197 16.37 -5.36 -15.84
N ALA A 198 15.53 -4.55 -16.48
CA ALA A 198 14.66 -5.01 -17.56
C ALA A 198 15.47 -5.49 -18.76
N THR A 199 16.54 -4.78 -19.10
CA THR A 199 17.46 -5.17 -20.16
C THR A 199 18.12 -6.51 -19.89
N LYS A 200 18.37 -6.86 -18.61
CA LYS A 200 18.99 -8.13 -18.26
C LYS A 200 18.01 -9.29 -18.17
N PHE A 201 16.81 -9.04 -17.66
CA PHE A 201 15.88 -10.11 -17.25
C PHE A 201 14.58 -10.18 -18.05
N ALA A 202 14.23 -9.13 -18.80
CA ALA A 202 12.97 -9.03 -19.55
C ALA A 202 13.13 -8.88 -21.08
N THR A 203 14.35 -8.72 -21.61
CA THR A 203 14.60 -8.62 -23.06
C THR A 203 14.79 -9.98 -23.74
N LYS A 204 15.13 -9.97 -25.04
CA LYS A 204 15.40 -11.16 -25.83
C LYS A 204 16.47 -12.05 -25.19
N ASP A 205 16.20 -13.35 -25.13
CA ASP A 205 16.97 -14.42 -24.50
C ASP A 205 17.03 -14.42 -22.95
N SER A 206 16.23 -13.60 -22.30
CA SER A 206 16.22 -13.47 -20.84
C SER A 206 15.44 -14.58 -20.13
N ILE A 207 15.52 -14.59 -18.80
CA ILE A 207 14.81 -15.58 -17.97
C ILE A 207 13.30 -15.44 -18.17
N PHE A 208 12.74 -14.23 -18.18
CA PHE A 208 11.29 -14.08 -18.25
C PHE A 208 10.74 -14.41 -19.64
N GLU A 209 11.40 -14.00 -20.73
CA GLU A 209 10.95 -14.30 -22.09
C GLU A 209 10.96 -15.81 -22.40
N LYS A 210 11.95 -16.56 -21.90
CA LYS A 210 11.99 -18.03 -22.06
C LYS A 210 10.91 -18.77 -21.27
N ASN A 211 10.35 -18.13 -20.25
CA ASN A 211 9.52 -18.77 -19.23
C ASN A 211 8.06 -18.31 -19.23
N PHE A 212 7.75 -17.16 -19.84
CA PHE A 212 6.44 -16.52 -19.88
C PHE A 212 6.14 -16.10 -21.33
N SER A 213 4.89 -16.26 -21.76
CA SER A 213 4.49 -15.92 -23.14
C SER A 213 4.09 -14.46 -23.31
N LEU A 214 3.68 -13.78 -22.24
CA LEU A 214 3.29 -12.38 -22.28
C LEU A 214 4.13 -11.60 -21.26
N LEU A 215 4.83 -10.57 -21.74
CA LEU A 215 5.68 -9.68 -20.94
C LEU A 215 5.23 -8.23 -21.15
N GLY A 216 5.24 -7.44 -20.07
CA GLY A 216 4.89 -6.02 -20.13
C GLY A 216 3.41 -5.74 -19.91
N VAL A 217 3.04 -4.47 -20.05
CA VAL A 217 1.69 -3.93 -19.72
C VAL A 217 0.74 -3.92 -20.93
N GLY A 218 1.21 -4.30 -22.11
CA GLY A 218 0.40 -4.31 -23.34
C GLY A 218 0.49 -5.63 -24.09
N GLU A 219 -0.43 -5.80 -25.04
CA GLU A 219 -0.60 -7.03 -25.83
C GLU A 219 0.33 -7.10 -27.06
N GLY A 220 1.11 -6.03 -27.33
CA GLY A 220 1.99 -5.92 -28.51
C GLY A 220 3.49 -5.88 -28.18
N ASP A 221 4.31 -6.23 -29.16
CA ASP A 221 5.79 -6.30 -29.06
C ASP A 221 6.48 -4.95 -28.74
N ASP A 222 5.78 -3.83 -29.00
CA ASP A 222 6.25 -2.45 -28.72
C ASP A 222 5.71 -1.89 -27.39
N SER A 223 5.04 -2.72 -26.58
CA SER A 223 4.49 -2.28 -25.29
C SER A 223 5.60 -1.99 -24.28
N PRO A 224 5.47 -0.95 -23.44
CA PRO A 224 6.47 -0.65 -22.43
C PRO A 224 6.64 -1.84 -21.48
N LEU A 225 7.85 -2.39 -21.43
CA LEU A 225 8.20 -3.52 -20.55
C LEU A 225 8.06 -3.14 -19.08
N LEU A 226 8.37 -1.88 -18.75
CA LEU A 226 8.30 -1.36 -17.40
C LEU A 226 7.26 -0.25 -17.30
N LEU A 227 6.39 -0.35 -16.30
CA LEU A 227 5.51 0.71 -15.88
C LEU A 227 6.18 1.55 -14.80
N LYS A 228 6.29 2.86 -15.06
CA LYS A 228 6.76 3.81 -14.07
C LYS A 228 5.57 4.37 -13.29
N GLU A 229 5.39 3.90 -12.06
CA GLU A 229 4.33 4.39 -11.16
C GLU A 229 4.79 5.64 -10.39
N GLY A 230 6.09 5.77 -10.14
CA GLY A 230 6.67 6.94 -9.48
C GLY A 230 8.15 7.12 -9.82
N GLN A 231 8.82 8.08 -9.16
CA GLN A 231 10.25 8.32 -9.36
C GLN A 231 11.15 7.27 -8.69
N THR A 232 10.56 6.43 -7.85
CA THR A 232 11.22 5.37 -7.08
C THR A 232 10.59 4.00 -7.27
N VAL A 233 9.38 3.93 -7.82
CA VAL A 233 8.62 2.69 -7.95
C VAL A 233 8.42 2.36 -9.42
N PHE A 234 8.92 1.19 -9.82
CA PHE A 234 8.78 0.64 -11.17
C PHE A 234 8.16 -0.74 -11.09
N LYS A 235 7.18 -1.00 -11.95
CA LYS A 235 6.43 -2.26 -11.98
C LYS A 235 6.66 -2.99 -13.30
N PHE A 236 6.84 -4.29 -13.23
CA PHE A 236 6.98 -5.20 -14.36
C PHE A 236 5.91 -6.28 -14.26
N TYR A 237 5.26 -6.58 -15.37
CA TYR A 237 4.20 -7.57 -15.43
C TYR A 237 4.61 -8.69 -16.39
N ALA A 238 4.35 -9.94 -16.00
CA ALA A 238 4.53 -11.10 -16.87
C ALA A 238 3.42 -12.13 -16.62
N SER A 239 2.96 -12.81 -17.67
CA SER A 239 1.94 -13.86 -17.58
C SER A 239 2.10 -14.93 -18.66
N GLY A 240 1.24 -15.94 -18.65
CA GLY A 240 1.25 -17.01 -19.64
C GLY A 240 2.20 -18.17 -19.35
N ARG A 241 2.63 -18.32 -18.09
CA ARG A 241 3.30 -19.54 -17.62
C ARG A 241 2.27 -20.51 -17.01
N ARG A 242 2.47 -21.81 -17.23
CA ARG A 242 1.67 -22.85 -16.56
C ARG A 242 1.74 -22.69 -15.02
N PHE A 243 0.60 -22.89 -14.34
CA PHE A 243 0.41 -22.75 -12.89
C PHE A 243 0.39 -21.32 -12.32
N CYS A 244 0.68 -20.31 -13.15
CA CYS A 244 0.74 -18.91 -12.75
C CYS A 244 -0.29 -18.09 -13.55
N GLN A 245 -1.13 -17.32 -12.86
CA GLN A 245 -2.05 -16.36 -13.47
C GLN A 245 -1.29 -15.13 -13.98
N GLY A 246 -0.34 -14.66 -13.16
CA GLY A 246 0.50 -13.52 -13.47
C GLY A 246 1.58 -13.32 -12.42
N LEU A 247 2.59 -12.55 -12.80
CA LEU A 247 3.70 -12.12 -11.97
C LEU A 247 3.78 -10.60 -12.04
N LEU A 248 3.83 -9.99 -10.86
CA LEU A 248 4.10 -8.56 -10.68
C LEU A 248 5.46 -8.42 -9.98
N ALA A 249 6.43 -7.80 -10.65
CA ALA A 249 7.68 -7.40 -10.01
C ALA A 249 7.65 -5.90 -9.72
N THR A 250 7.70 -5.52 -8.45
CA THR A 250 7.74 -4.14 -7.98
C THR A 250 9.15 -3.83 -7.52
N MET A 251 9.81 -2.89 -8.18
CA MET A 251 11.10 -2.34 -7.78
C MET A 251 10.87 -1.10 -6.94
N GLU A 252 11.40 -1.11 -5.73
CA GLU A 252 11.41 0.01 -4.80
C GLU A 252 12.84 0.53 -4.68
N LEU A 253 13.12 1.60 -5.43
CA LEU A 253 14.42 2.26 -5.44
C LEU A 253 14.46 3.36 -4.39
N LYS A 254 15.66 3.69 -3.94
CA LYS A 254 15.89 4.83 -3.04
C LYS A 254 15.47 6.15 -3.69
N SER A 255 14.96 7.07 -2.88
CA SER A 255 14.63 8.45 -3.28
C SER A 255 15.90 9.28 -3.52
N ARG A 256 16.65 8.97 -4.59
CA ARG A 256 17.88 9.70 -4.98
C ARG A 256 17.60 11.13 -5.45
N HIS A 257 16.40 11.35 -5.98
CA HIS A 257 15.92 12.65 -6.45
C HIS A 257 15.67 13.65 -5.31
N ASP A 258 15.42 13.16 -4.09
CA ASP A 258 15.21 13.98 -2.90
C ASP A 258 16.51 14.14 -2.10
N LEU A 259 16.89 15.40 -1.86
CA LEU A 259 18.10 15.76 -1.14
C LEU A 259 18.03 15.36 0.35
N ILE A 260 16.84 15.43 0.96
CA ILE A 260 16.63 15.08 2.37
C ILE A 260 16.80 13.57 2.53
N SER A 261 16.14 12.80 1.68
CA SER A 261 16.31 11.35 1.60
C SER A 261 17.77 10.96 1.35
N ARG A 262 18.49 11.67 0.48
CA ARG A 262 19.92 11.42 0.22
C ARG A 262 20.77 11.65 1.48
N MET A 263 20.48 12.70 2.25
CA MET A 263 21.14 12.96 3.54
C MET A 263 20.80 11.89 4.58
N TYR A 264 19.53 11.48 4.68
CA TYR A 264 19.09 10.43 5.59
C TYR A 264 19.75 9.09 5.30
N ASN A 265 19.90 8.75 4.01
CA ASN A 265 20.55 7.52 3.55
C ASN A 265 22.05 7.45 3.89
N LEU A 266 22.70 8.57 4.25
CA LEU A 266 24.07 8.56 4.78
C LEU A 266 24.14 8.02 6.21
N ILE A 267 23.06 8.20 6.97
CA ILE A 267 22.96 7.78 8.37
C ILE A 267 22.36 6.37 8.47
N VAL A 268 21.35 6.08 7.65
CA VAL A 268 20.67 4.78 7.61
C VAL A 268 20.88 4.13 6.24
N PRO A 269 21.61 3.01 6.17
CA PRO A 269 21.82 2.30 4.91
C PRO A 269 20.51 1.71 4.36
N CYS A 270 19.85 2.43 3.47
CA CYS A 270 18.77 1.89 2.66
C CYS A 270 19.36 1.14 1.45
N ARG A 271 18.77 0.01 1.08
CA ARG A 271 19.09 -0.72 -0.16
C ARG A 271 17.93 -0.61 -1.12
N ASP A 272 18.22 -0.68 -2.41
CA ASP A 272 17.18 -0.83 -3.42
C ASP A 272 16.63 -2.26 -3.32
N GLU A 273 15.32 -2.42 -3.42
CA GLU A 273 14.65 -3.71 -3.22
C GLU A 273 13.75 -4.03 -4.42
N ILE A 274 13.60 -5.31 -4.74
CA ILE A 274 12.66 -5.80 -5.72
C ILE A 274 11.82 -6.91 -5.09
N THR A 275 10.51 -6.78 -5.25
CA THR A 275 9.51 -7.72 -4.74
C THR A 275 8.81 -8.37 -5.92
N PHE A 276 8.86 -9.69 -6.00
CA PHE A 276 8.12 -10.47 -6.99
C PHE A 276 6.91 -11.10 -6.31
N GLU A 277 5.73 -10.70 -6.76
CA GLU A 277 4.44 -11.29 -6.41
C GLU A 277 4.01 -12.20 -7.55
N VAL A 278 3.93 -13.50 -7.27
CA VAL A 278 3.46 -14.48 -8.24
C VAL A 278 2.09 -14.98 -7.81
N TYR A 279 1.08 -14.70 -8.62
CA TYR A 279 -0.29 -15.17 -8.42
C TYR A 279 -0.43 -16.57 -8.98
N MET A 280 -0.53 -17.57 -8.11
CA MET A 280 -0.67 -18.97 -8.51
C MET A 280 -2.12 -19.28 -8.87
N ASN A 281 -2.33 -20.23 -9.77
CA ASN A 281 -3.67 -20.74 -10.06
C ASN A 281 -4.26 -21.45 -8.83
N ASP A 282 -5.55 -21.25 -8.57
CA ASP A 282 -6.22 -21.82 -7.40
C ASP A 282 -6.18 -23.37 -7.37
N ASP A 283 -6.21 -24.01 -8.55
CA ASP A 283 -6.17 -25.47 -8.69
C ASP A 283 -4.75 -26.07 -8.64
N ALA A 284 -3.74 -25.24 -8.90
CA ALA A 284 -2.36 -25.70 -9.06
C ALA A 284 -1.69 -25.95 -7.71
N MET A 285 -1.79 -24.97 -6.81
CA MET A 285 -1.08 -24.97 -5.54
C MET A 285 -1.92 -25.62 -4.45
N ASP A 286 -1.36 -26.62 -3.76
CA ASP A 286 -1.96 -27.16 -2.54
C ASP A 286 -1.82 -26.17 -1.38
N ASP A 287 -2.61 -26.37 -0.33
CA ASP A 287 -2.67 -25.45 0.79
C ASP A 287 -1.42 -25.57 1.68
N VAL A 288 -0.41 -24.74 1.38
CA VAL A 288 0.94 -24.80 1.95
C VAL A 288 1.41 -23.42 2.40
N ILE A 289 2.00 -23.37 3.60
CA ILE A 289 2.64 -22.18 4.14
C ILE A 289 4.12 -22.46 4.43
N PHE A 290 4.98 -21.70 3.76
CA PHE A 290 6.43 -21.85 3.83
C PHE A 290 7.13 -20.52 3.62
N ALA A 291 8.10 -20.18 4.46
CA ALA A 291 8.93 -19.00 4.29
C ALA A 291 10.39 -19.28 4.64
N VAL A 292 11.28 -18.61 3.92
CA VAL A 292 12.72 -18.57 4.19
C VAL A 292 13.16 -17.12 4.19
N ALA A 293 13.82 -16.68 5.25
CA ALA A 293 14.34 -15.32 5.34
C ALA A 293 15.62 -15.29 6.16
N LYS A 294 16.37 -14.19 6.08
CA LYS A 294 17.48 -13.94 7.00
C LYS A 294 16.98 -13.99 8.44
N LYS A 295 17.75 -14.55 9.38
CA LYS A 295 17.34 -14.82 10.78
C LYS A 295 16.62 -13.65 11.48
N LYS A 296 17.05 -12.40 11.25
CA LYS A 296 16.39 -11.20 11.80
C LYS A 296 15.02 -10.96 11.16
N ALA A 297 14.96 -10.98 9.83
CA ALA A 297 13.72 -10.80 9.06
C ALA A 297 12.72 -11.92 9.33
N ALA A 298 13.17 -13.18 9.43
CA ALA A 298 12.30 -14.32 9.73
C ALA A 298 11.55 -14.15 11.06
N LYS A 299 12.22 -13.65 12.11
CA LYS A 299 11.56 -13.37 13.40
C LYS A 299 10.54 -12.24 13.32
N GLY A 300 10.79 -11.23 12.48
CA GLY A 300 9.82 -10.17 12.18
C GLY A 300 8.62 -10.73 11.43
N MET A 301 8.86 -11.46 10.34
CA MET A 301 7.82 -12.09 9.51
C MET A 301 6.90 -13.01 10.30
N GLN A 302 7.44 -13.82 11.23
CA GLN A 302 6.60 -14.69 12.07
C GLN A 302 5.64 -13.92 13.00
N LYS A 303 5.97 -12.67 13.35
CA LYS A 303 5.16 -11.82 14.23
C LYS A 303 4.23 -10.89 13.46
N GLU A 304 4.67 -10.39 12.31
CA GLU A 304 3.97 -9.39 11.52
C GLU A 304 3.01 -10.00 10.51
N VAL A 305 3.38 -11.15 9.92
CA VAL A 305 2.56 -11.80 8.89
C VAL A 305 1.62 -12.81 9.54
N ARG A 306 0.31 -12.54 9.43
CA ARG A 306 -0.74 -13.27 10.16
C ARG A 306 -0.82 -14.76 9.83
N ASP A 307 -0.56 -15.13 8.58
CA ASP A 307 -0.56 -16.53 8.14
C ASP A 307 0.60 -17.32 8.76
N LEU A 308 1.81 -16.78 8.73
CA LEU A 308 2.98 -17.38 9.38
C LEU A 308 2.78 -17.48 10.89
N GLN A 309 2.25 -16.44 11.52
CA GLN A 309 1.96 -16.44 12.96
C GLN A 309 0.97 -17.54 13.36
N ARG A 310 -0.04 -17.79 12.50
CA ARG A 310 -1.16 -18.68 12.82
C ARG A 310 -0.89 -20.14 12.47
N PHE A 311 -0.20 -20.40 11.37
CA PHE A 311 -0.09 -21.74 10.79
C PHE A 311 1.33 -22.29 10.79
N ALA A 312 2.36 -21.45 10.92
CA ALA A 312 3.75 -21.87 10.74
C ALA A 312 4.62 -21.58 11.97
N GLY A 313 5.69 -22.36 12.11
CA GLY A 313 6.66 -22.23 13.19
C GLY A 313 8.07 -22.12 12.65
N LEU A 314 8.94 -21.45 13.39
CA LEU A 314 10.37 -21.45 13.12
C LEU A 314 10.92 -22.87 13.31
N LEU A 315 11.50 -23.43 12.26
CA LEU A 315 12.05 -24.78 12.28
C LEU A 315 13.54 -24.76 12.65
N SER A 316 13.93 -25.70 13.52
CA SER A 316 15.33 -26.00 13.76
C SER A 316 15.91 -26.84 12.63
N PRO A 317 17.21 -26.66 12.28
CA PRO A 317 17.86 -27.48 11.27
C PRO A 317 17.73 -28.98 11.60
N PRO A 318 17.36 -29.83 10.63
CA PRO A 318 17.36 -31.27 10.82
C PRO A 318 18.80 -31.78 10.91
N GLY A 319 19.09 -32.63 11.90
CA GLY A 319 20.40 -33.26 12.02
C GLY A 319 20.65 -34.23 10.87
N GLY A 320 21.84 -34.14 10.25
CA GLY A 320 22.31 -35.13 9.26
C GLY A 320 21.86 -34.92 7.81
N ARG A 321 21.15 -33.83 7.48
CA ARG A 321 20.79 -33.46 6.09
C ARG A 321 21.42 -32.11 5.73
N LYS A 322 21.78 -31.93 4.45
CA LYS A 322 22.11 -30.59 3.92
C LYS A 322 20.95 -29.64 4.21
N TRP A 323 21.25 -28.47 4.76
CA TRP A 323 20.26 -27.49 5.16
C TRP A 323 20.57 -26.12 4.59
N VAL A 324 19.64 -25.17 4.76
CA VAL A 324 19.87 -23.78 4.39
C VAL A 324 20.99 -23.18 5.22
N ALA A 325 21.62 -22.14 4.66
CA ALA A 325 22.75 -21.47 5.26
C ALA A 325 22.46 -20.99 6.67
N ASP A 326 23.48 -20.95 7.51
CA ASP A 326 23.35 -20.55 8.92
C ASP A 326 22.82 -19.10 9.08
N GLU A 327 22.89 -18.24 8.07
CA GLU A 327 22.30 -16.90 8.13
C GLU A 327 20.79 -16.87 7.92
N LEU A 328 20.24 -17.95 7.37
CA LEU A 328 18.84 -18.11 7.03
C LEU A 328 18.08 -18.83 8.13
N ALA A 329 16.77 -18.60 8.16
CA ALA A 329 15.85 -19.33 8.99
C ALA A 329 14.62 -19.71 8.19
N VAL A 330 14.09 -20.90 8.48
CA VAL A 330 12.97 -21.50 7.77
C VAL A 330 11.77 -21.50 8.69
N ILE A 331 10.64 -21.01 8.18
CA ILE A 331 9.35 -21.01 8.86
C ILE A 331 8.42 -21.87 8.01
N SER A 332 7.83 -22.91 8.59
CA SER A 332 6.89 -23.76 7.86
C SER A 332 5.89 -24.42 8.80
N GLU A 333 4.77 -24.85 8.24
CA GLU A 333 3.75 -25.64 8.93
C GLU A 333 4.25 -27.03 9.36
N SER A 334 5.19 -27.61 8.60
CA SER A 334 5.71 -28.96 8.84
C SER A 334 7.16 -29.10 8.41
N LYS A 335 7.89 -30.00 9.07
CA LYS A 335 9.25 -30.38 8.68
C LYS A 335 9.28 -31.11 7.33
N GLU A 336 8.20 -31.83 7.00
CA GLU A 336 8.04 -32.52 5.71
C GLU A 336 8.01 -31.50 4.56
N VAL A 337 7.11 -30.52 4.67
CA VAL A 337 6.95 -29.42 3.70
C VAL A 337 8.26 -28.66 3.50
N ALA A 338 8.95 -28.32 4.60
CA ALA A 338 10.25 -27.68 4.49
C ALA A 338 11.30 -28.59 3.82
N GLY A 339 11.29 -29.88 4.10
CA GLY A 339 12.19 -30.85 3.49
C GLY A 339 11.96 -31.09 1.99
N ASP A 340 10.72 -30.93 1.53
CA ASP A 340 10.34 -31.13 0.12
C ASP A 340 10.57 -29.87 -0.72
N LEU A 341 10.31 -28.69 -0.14
CA LEU A 341 10.52 -27.40 -0.81
C LEU A 341 12.01 -27.00 -0.82
N ILE A 342 12.79 -27.39 0.20
CA ILE A 342 14.24 -27.17 0.25
C ILE A 342 14.96 -28.33 -0.46
N THR A 343 14.93 -28.28 -1.78
CA THR A 343 15.63 -29.24 -2.65
C THR A 343 17.15 -29.04 -2.66
N GLU A 344 17.91 -30.10 -2.96
CA GLU A 344 19.37 -30.01 -3.08
C GLU A 344 19.82 -29.03 -4.16
N ALA A 345 19.08 -28.93 -5.27
CA ALA A 345 19.34 -27.97 -6.33
C ALA A 345 19.31 -26.52 -5.83
N VAL A 346 18.32 -26.17 -5.00
CA VAL A 346 18.22 -24.82 -4.43
C VAL A 346 19.36 -24.55 -3.44
N LEU A 347 19.73 -25.55 -2.64
CA LEU A 347 20.86 -25.42 -1.70
C LEU A 347 22.17 -25.20 -2.44
N ASP A 348 22.44 -25.98 -3.48
CA ASP A 348 23.69 -25.89 -4.24
C ASP A 348 23.75 -24.62 -5.11
N GLN A 349 22.59 -24.06 -5.51
CA GLN A 349 22.53 -22.84 -6.34
C GLN A 349 22.53 -21.53 -5.54
N VAL A 350 21.78 -21.46 -4.44
CA VAL A 350 21.51 -20.19 -3.72
C VAL A 350 21.49 -20.34 -2.21
N LEU A 351 20.74 -21.29 -1.63
CA LEU A 351 20.40 -21.26 -0.21
C LEU A 351 21.38 -22.00 0.72
N GLY A 352 22.32 -22.80 0.20
CA GLY A 352 23.31 -23.51 1.02
C GLY A 352 24.53 -22.65 1.34
N ASP A 353 25.29 -22.96 2.40
CA ASP A 353 26.35 -22.08 2.94
C ASP A 353 27.30 -21.52 1.87
N LYS A 354 27.92 -22.40 1.06
CA LYS A 354 28.88 -22.00 0.02
C LYS A 354 28.27 -21.17 -1.10
N ALA A 355 27.01 -21.46 -1.44
CA ALA A 355 26.30 -20.77 -2.51
C ALA A 355 25.77 -19.42 -2.03
N PHE A 356 25.31 -19.36 -0.78
CA PHE A 356 24.73 -18.18 -0.17
C PHE A 356 25.77 -17.07 0.02
N GLU A 357 27.00 -17.40 0.43
CA GLU A 357 28.09 -16.43 0.52
C GLU A 357 28.41 -15.75 -0.82
N LYS A 358 28.26 -16.48 -1.93
CA LYS A 358 28.61 -16.02 -3.28
C LYS A 358 27.45 -15.33 -3.99
N PHE A 359 26.28 -15.95 -3.99
CA PHE A 359 25.12 -15.58 -4.80
C PHE A 359 23.90 -15.17 -3.96
N GLY A 360 23.93 -15.40 -2.64
CA GLY A 360 22.84 -15.12 -1.71
C GLY A 360 22.87 -13.73 -1.08
N LYS A 361 23.87 -12.88 -1.37
CA LYS A 361 24.01 -11.53 -0.77
C LYS A 361 22.74 -10.69 -0.93
N GLY A 362 22.11 -10.77 -2.10
CA GLY A 362 20.87 -10.08 -2.44
C GLY A 362 19.59 -10.72 -1.90
N PHE A 363 19.64 -11.90 -1.27
CA PHE A 363 18.45 -12.55 -0.74
C PHE A 363 17.95 -11.84 0.53
N ILE A 364 16.66 -11.49 0.60
CA ILE A 364 16.03 -10.91 1.80
C ILE A 364 15.06 -11.92 2.41
N SER A 365 14.01 -12.27 1.66
CA SER A 365 12.99 -13.20 2.09
C SER A 365 12.26 -13.85 0.91
N MET A 366 11.65 -15.00 1.19
CA MET A 366 10.78 -15.75 0.31
C MET A 366 9.62 -16.27 1.16
N HIS A 367 8.39 -16.14 0.68
CA HIS A 367 7.20 -16.51 1.41
C HIS A 367 6.14 -17.05 0.47
N PHE A 368 5.71 -18.27 0.70
CA PHE A 368 4.65 -18.97 0.00
C PHE A 368 3.47 -19.09 0.94
N SER A 369 2.33 -18.61 0.50
CA SER A 369 1.11 -18.60 1.30
C SER A 369 -0.09 -18.94 0.43
N ASP A 370 -0.99 -19.72 1.01
CA ASP A 370 -2.32 -20.00 0.48
C ASP A 370 -3.41 -19.16 1.15
N GLN A 371 -3.05 -18.34 2.14
CA GLN A 371 -3.97 -17.51 2.94
C GLN A 371 -3.59 -16.03 2.90
N HIS A 372 -2.91 -15.62 1.83
CA HIS A 372 -2.52 -14.23 1.69
C HIS A 372 -3.79 -13.35 1.63
N SER A 373 -3.80 -12.25 2.39
CA SER A 373 -5.01 -11.40 2.54
C SER A 373 -5.24 -10.44 1.35
N ALA A 374 -4.45 -10.56 0.27
CA ALA A 374 -4.69 -9.83 -0.96
C ALA A 374 -5.75 -10.54 -1.83
N ALA A 375 -6.21 -9.90 -2.91
CA ALA A 375 -7.24 -10.41 -3.82
C ALA A 375 -7.02 -11.88 -4.28
N HIS A 376 -5.76 -12.34 -4.27
CA HIS A 376 -5.37 -13.72 -4.52
C HIS A 376 -4.85 -14.38 -3.23
N LYS A 377 -5.45 -15.52 -2.88
CA LYS A 377 -5.10 -16.27 -1.67
C LYS A 377 -3.77 -17.04 -1.81
N LYS A 378 -3.55 -17.65 -2.98
CA LYS A 378 -2.38 -18.47 -3.30
C LYS A 378 -1.33 -17.64 -4.03
N MET A 379 -0.25 -17.31 -3.33
CA MET A 379 0.78 -16.40 -3.80
C MET A 379 2.18 -16.88 -3.39
N LEU A 380 3.15 -16.68 -4.28
CA LEU A 380 4.57 -16.77 -3.97
C LEU A 380 5.18 -15.36 -3.97
N LEU A 381 5.72 -14.95 -2.84
CA LEU A 381 6.39 -13.67 -2.65
C LEU A 381 7.89 -13.89 -2.55
N PHE A 382 8.67 -13.19 -3.38
CA PHE A 382 10.12 -13.17 -3.29
C PHE A 382 10.60 -11.73 -3.12
N LYS A 383 11.47 -11.48 -2.16
CA LYS A 383 12.05 -10.17 -1.91
C LYS A 383 13.56 -10.25 -1.98
N PHE A 384 14.15 -9.46 -2.87
CA PHE A 384 15.59 -9.38 -3.09
C PHE A 384 16.08 -7.94 -3.01
N ALA A 385 17.33 -7.74 -2.62
CA ALA A 385 18.02 -6.46 -2.73
C ALA A 385 18.60 -6.32 -4.14
N LEU A 386 18.26 -5.24 -4.82
CA LEU A 386 18.80 -4.89 -6.14
C LEU A 386 20.29 -4.50 -6.02
N PRO A 387 21.18 -5.13 -6.80
CA PRO A 387 22.55 -4.66 -6.99
C PRO A 387 22.60 -3.32 -7.74
N ASP A 388 23.80 -2.80 -7.95
CA ASP A 388 24.01 -1.66 -8.85
C ASP A 388 23.80 -2.08 -10.31
N ALA A 389 23.50 -1.13 -11.20
CA ALA A 389 23.24 -1.37 -12.62
C ALA A 389 24.33 -2.24 -13.32
N ASN A 390 25.59 -2.05 -12.93
CA ASN A 390 26.73 -2.79 -13.49
C ASN A 390 26.84 -4.25 -12.99
N HIS A 391 26.25 -4.55 -11.83
CA HIS A 391 26.34 -5.85 -11.16
C HIS A 391 25.01 -6.62 -11.19
N MET A 392 24.09 -6.26 -12.10
CA MET A 392 22.80 -6.95 -12.27
C MET A 392 22.94 -8.46 -12.49
N ALA A 393 24.05 -8.91 -13.09
CA ALA A 393 24.32 -10.33 -13.33
C ALA A 393 24.37 -11.16 -12.03
N ASP A 394 24.73 -10.56 -10.89
CA ASP A 394 24.83 -11.27 -9.61
C ASP A 394 23.46 -11.75 -9.11
N MET A 395 22.37 -11.07 -9.50
CA MET A 395 21.00 -11.46 -9.13
C MET A 395 20.46 -12.61 -10.01
N THR A 396 21.15 -13.01 -11.08
CA THR A 396 20.63 -13.99 -12.05
C THR A 396 20.15 -15.29 -11.40
N ARG A 397 20.90 -15.82 -10.42
CA ARG A 397 20.50 -17.04 -9.72
C ARG A 397 19.30 -16.85 -8.80
N LEU A 398 19.15 -15.67 -8.20
CA LEU A 398 18.00 -15.33 -7.38
C LEU A 398 16.73 -15.22 -8.24
N VAL A 399 16.82 -14.54 -9.39
CA VAL A 399 15.70 -14.44 -10.34
C VAL A 399 15.33 -15.81 -10.91
N ALA A 400 16.31 -16.68 -11.17
CA ALA A 400 16.07 -18.05 -11.65
C ALA A 400 15.29 -18.93 -10.65
N LEU A 401 15.30 -18.60 -9.35
CA LEU A 401 14.47 -19.30 -8.37
C LEU A 401 12.98 -19.11 -8.63
N ILE A 402 12.57 -18.00 -9.21
CA ILE A 402 11.14 -17.67 -9.41
C ILE A 402 10.46 -18.71 -10.33
N PRO A 403 10.87 -18.90 -11.60
CA PRO A 403 10.26 -19.92 -12.46
C PRO A 403 10.44 -21.34 -11.92
N TYR A 404 11.57 -21.61 -11.24
CA TYR A 404 11.80 -22.90 -10.59
C TYR A 404 10.75 -23.22 -9.52
N TYR A 405 10.48 -22.28 -8.61
CA TYR A 405 9.50 -22.48 -7.55
C TYR A 405 8.06 -22.48 -8.06
N ILE A 406 7.75 -21.74 -9.13
CA ILE A 406 6.44 -21.83 -9.79
C ILE A 406 6.17 -23.28 -10.22
N ASP A 407 7.14 -23.91 -10.88
CA ASP A 407 6.99 -25.28 -11.35
C ASP A 407 7.02 -26.29 -10.20
N LEU A 408 7.90 -26.09 -9.21
CA LEU A 408 8.00 -26.97 -8.05
C LEU A 408 6.70 -26.97 -7.25
N VAL A 409 6.19 -25.79 -6.89
CA VAL A 409 4.95 -25.66 -6.10
C VAL A 409 3.73 -26.08 -6.91
N GLY A 410 3.69 -25.78 -8.22
CA GLY A 410 2.59 -26.22 -9.08
C GLY A 410 2.50 -27.74 -9.28
N ARG A 411 3.61 -28.46 -9.12
CA ARG A 411 3.66 -29.94 -9.16
C ARG A 411 3.60 -30.58 -7.78
N TYR A 412 3.90 -29.81 -6.73
CA TYR A 412 3.94 -30.31 -5.38
C TYR A 412 2.53 -30.64 -4.90
N LYS A 413 2.38 -31.85 -4.35
CA LYS A 413 1.14 -32.29 -3.72
C LYS A 413 1.47 -32.78 -2.33
N LEU A 414 0.72 -32.26 -1.35
CA LEU A 414 0.88 -32.67 0.03
C LEU A 414 0.55 -34.16 0.18
N SER A 415 1.27 -34.83 1.08
CA SER A 415 0.92 -36.18 1.50
C SER A 415 -0.51 -36.20 2.06
N SER A 416 -1.21 -37.34 1.99
CA SER A 416 -2.59 -37.42 2.50
C SER A 416 -2.68 -37.06 3.99
N GLN A 417 -1.65 -37.44 4.76
CA GLN A 417 -1.53 -37.11 6.18
C GLN A 417 -1.32 -35.61 6.40
N ALA A 418 -0.40 -35.00 5.63
CA ALA A 418 -0.16 -33.57 5.72
C ALA A 418 -1.40 -32.77 5.30
N ARG A 419 -2.06 -33.13 4.20
CA ARG A 419 -3.29 -32.47 3.72
C ARG A 419 -4.39 -32.49 4.77
N THR A 420 -4.64 -33.63 5.40
CA THR A 420 -5.66 -33.73 6.48
C THR A 420 -5.31 -32.81 7.65
N LYS A 421 -4.04 -32.75 8.05
CA LYS A 421 -3.58 -31.90 9.15
C LYS A 421 -3.73 -30.41 8.82
N THR A 422 -3.33 -30.02 7.62
CA THR A 422 -3.33 -28.62 7.21
C THR A 422 -4.76 -28.13 6.95
N GLU A 423 -5.63 -28.96 6.38
CA GLU A 423 -7.09 -28.70 6.27
C GLU A 423 -7.76 -28.58 7.64
N ALA A 424 -7.44 -29.45 8.60
CA ALA A 424 -7.97 -29.35 9.97
C ALA A 424 -7.53 -28.04 10.65
N ALA A 425 -6.28 -27.61 10.46
CA ALA A 425 -5.79 -26.34 10.98
C ALA A 425 -6.54 -25.14 10.36
N ARG A 426 -6.80 -25.18 9.05
CA ARG A 426 -7.57 -24.14 8.34
C ARG A 426 -9.03 -24.12 8.75
N SER A 427 -9.67 -25.27 8.88
CA SER A 427 -11.05 -25.38 9.36
C SER A 427 -11.20 -24.80 10.76
N LYS A 428 -10.27 -25.12 11.67
CA LYS A 428 -10.22 -24.51 13.01
C LYS A 428 -10.04 -22.99 12.93
N ALA A 429 -9.14 -22.52 12.07
CA ALA A 429 -8.91 -21.10 11.88
C ALA A 429 -10.14 -20.35 11.35
N LEU A 430 -10.88 -20.96 10.42
CA LEU A 430 -12.14 -20.43 9.90
C LEU A 430 -13.23 -20.41 10.98
N GLN A 431 -13.33 -21.45 11.81
CA GLN A 431 -14.28 -21.49 12.92
C GLN A 431 -14.01 -20.40 13.96
N GLU A 432 -12.74 -20.18 14.31
CA GLU A 432 -12.33 -19.09 15.21
C GLU A 432 -12.67 -17.73 14.63
N ALA A 433 -12.38 -17.50 13.34
CA ALA A 433 -12.71 -16.25 12.66
C ALA A 433 -14.23 -16.02 12.61
N TYR A 434 -15.02 -17.08 12.40
CA TYR A 434 -16.48 -17.00 12.41
C TYR A 434 -17.02 -16.65 13.80
N LYS A 435 -16.46 -17.25 14.86
CA LYS A 435 -16.84 -16.94 16.25
C LYS A 435 -16.48 -15.51 16.63
N GLU A 436 -15.30 -15.05 16.25
CA GLU A 436 -14.84 -13.68 16.49
C GLU A 436 -15.74 -12.67 15.76
N LEU A 437 -16.06 -12.93 14.49
CA LEU A 437 -16.95 -12.09 13.70
C LEU A 437 -18.38 -12.08 14.27
N HIS A 438 -18.86 -13.22 14.79
CA HIS A 438 -20.15 -13.28 15.47
C HIS A 438 -20.14 -12.45 16.76
N ASN A 439 -19.08 -12.56 17.57
CA ASN A 439 -18.95 -11.78 18.80
C ASN A 439 -18.85 -10.27 18.48
N ALA A 440 -18.03 -9.87 17.51
CA ALA A 440 -17.91 -8.48 17.07
C ALA A 440 -19.24 -7.90 16.59
N ARG A 441 -20.07 -8.70 15.89
CA ARG A 441 -21.43 -8.29 15.51
C ARG A 441 -22.33 -8.08 16.72
N GLN A 442 -22.29 -8.97 17.70
CA GLN A 442 -23.08 -8.83 18.93
C GLN A 442 -22.65 -7.58 19.73
N GLU A 443 -21.35 -7.36 19.89
CA GLU A 443 -20.79 -6.19 20.56
C GLU A 443 -21.15 -4.88 19.83
N ALA A 444 -21.06 -4.86 18.49
CA ALA A 444 -21.46 -3.69 17.71
C ALA A 444 -22.96 -3.38 17.85
N ILE A 445 -23.83 -4.39 17.88
CA ILE A 445 -25.27 -4.21 18.11
C ILE A 445 -25.52 -3.69 19.53
N GLN A 446 -24.84 -4.23 20.53
CA GLN A 446 -24.96 -3.77 21.92
C GLN A 446 -24.45 -2.34 22.09
N LYS A 447 -23.31 -2.00 21.48
CA LYS A 447 -22.74 -0.63 21.49
C LYS A 447 -23.69 0.36 20.83
N LYS A 448 -24.24 0.04 19.65
CA LYS A 448 -25.26 0.88 18.99
C LYS A 448 -26.51 1.05 19.85
N LYS A 449 -26.94 0.01 20.57
CA LYS A 449 -28.09 0.09 21.48
C LYS A 449 -27.79 0.96 22.71
N ALA A 450 -26.60 0.83 23.27
CA ALA A 450 -26.14 1.63 24.40
C ALA A 450 -25.98 3.11 24.03
N GLU A 451 -25.40 3.40 22.87
CA GLU A 451 -25.26 4.76 22.34
C GLU A 451 -26.61 5.40 22.04
N LYS A 452 -27.54 4.68 21.39
CA LYS A 452 -28.92 5.16 21.21
C LYS A 452 -29.62 5.42 22.54
N LYS A 453 -29.40 4.57 23.54
CA LYS A 453 -29.97 4.79 24.88
C LYS A 453 -29.36 6.03 25.53
N ARG A 454 -28.04 6.22 25.44
CA ARG A 454 -27.33 7.38 26.00
C ARG A 454 -27.77 8.69 25.33
N MET A 455 -27.84 8.71 24.00
CA MET A 455 -28.35 9.86 23.23
C MET A 455 -29.80 10.20 23.59
N LEU A 456 -30.65 9.19 23.79
CA LEU A 456 -32.03 9.41 24.20
C LEU A 456 -32.11 9.93 25.65
N GLU A 457 -31.27 9.42 26.55
CA GLU A 457 -31.19 9.90 27.94
C GLU A 457 -30.63 11.33 28.03
N GLU A 458 -29.64 11.68 27.21
CA GLU A 458 -29.11 13.05 27.09
C GLU A 458 -30.14 14.01 26.47
N ALA A 459 -30.90 13.57 25.45
CA ALA A 459 -32.00 14.35 24.88
C ALA A 459 -33.17 14.51 25.88
N GLU A 460 -33.48 13.48 26.66
CA GLU A 460 -34.48 13.53 27.74
C GLU A 460 -34.03 14.43 28.89
N ALA A 461 -32.74 14.43 29.24
CA ALA A 461 -32.18 15.35 30.24
C ALA A 461 -32.21 16.81 29.78
N LYS A 462 -32.05 17.07 28.47
CA LYS A 462 -32.20 18.40 27.86
C LYS A 462 -33.68 18.82 27.71
N LEU A 463 -34.62 17.88 27.59
CA LEU A 463 -36.08 18.13 27.50
C LEU A 463 -36.81 17.90 28.85
N SER A 464 -36.52 18.75 29.83
CA SER A 464 -37.35 19.21 30.97
C SER A 464 -38.06 18.21 31.92
N ALA A 465 -38.15 18.63 33.20
CA ALA A 465 -38.76 17.92 34.34
C ALA A 465 -40.26 17.55 34.19
N GLU A 466 -40.97 18.16 33.23
CA GLU A 466 -42.39 17.91 32.98
C GLU A 466 -42.63 16.66 32.10
N SER A 467 -41.70 16.38 31.17
CA SER A 467 -41.75 15.17 30.33
C SER A 467 -41.52 13.89 31.15
N LEU A 468 -40.67 13.99 32.20
CA LEU A 468 -40.32 12.91 33.12
C LEU A 468 -41.54 12.39 33.91
N ARG A 469 -42.40 13.30 34.39
CA ARG A 469 -43.66 12.94 35.10
C ARG A 469 -44.67 12.22 34.21
N LYS A 470 -44.81 12.67 32.96
CA LYS A 470 -45.71 12.04 31.97
C LYS A 470 -45.21 10.66 31.54
N ARG A 471 -43.88 10.48 31.45
CA ARG A 471 -43.25 9.19 31.15
C ARG A 471 -43.36 8.21 32.32
N GLU A 472 -43.12 8.63 33.55
CA GLU A 472 -43.25 7.78 34.74
C GLU A 472 -44.69 7.25 34.89
N ALA A 473 -45.69 8.10 34.66
CA ALA A 473 -47.10 7.69 34.64
C ALA A 473 -47.40 6.67 33.51
N LYS A 474 -46.83 6.88 32.31
CA LYS A 474 -46.98 5.96 31.17
C LYS A 474 -46.23 4.64 31.39
N GLU A 475 -45.11 4.67 32.10
CA GLU A 475 -44.30 3.50 32.43
C GLU A 475 -44.96 2.68 33.54
N ARG A 476 -45.49 3.30 34.60
CA ARG A 476 -46.34 2.63 35.59
C ARG A 476 -47.57 1.99 34.95
N ALA A 477 -48.24 2.69 34.04
CA ALA A 477 -49.38 2.13 33.31
C ALA A 477 -48.99 0.94 32.42
N ARG A 478 -47.79 0.95 31.80
CA ARG A 478 -47.27 -0.18 31.01
C ARG A 478 -46.84 -1.36 31.89
N GLN A 479 -46.22 -1.10 33.04
CA GLN A 479 -45.85 -2.13 34.01
C GLN A 479 -47.11 -2.79 34.61
N MET A 480 -48.13 -2.01 34.97
CA MET A 480 -49.43 -2.52 35.41
C MET A 480 -50.13 -3.37 34.33
N LYS A 481 -50.03 -2.98 33.05
CA LYS A 481 -50.56 -3.78 31.92
C LYS A 481 -49.75 -5.05 31.62
N LYS A 482 -48.44 -5.06 31.89
CA LYS A 482 -47.59 -6.26 31.75
C LYS A 482 -47.71 -7.21 32.94
N ALA A 483 -47.98 -6.69 34.13
CA ALA A 483 -48.19 -7.46 35.36
C ALA A 483 -49.60 -8.07 35.45
N MET A 484 -50.56 -7.62 34.64
CA MET A 484 -51.86 -8.28 34.53
C MET A 484 -51.69 -9.68 33.90
N PRO A 485 -52.04 -10.77 34.60
CA PRO A 485 -51.96 -12.11 34.05
C PRO A 485 -52.96 -12.24 32.87
N LYS A 486 -52.47 -12.73 31.72
CA LYS A 486 -53.31 -12.97 30.55
C LYS A 486 -54.27 -14.13 30.84
N MET A 487 -55.54 -13.82 31.09
CA MET A 487 -56.60 -14.81 31.25
C MET A 487 -56.75 -15.59 29.94
N LYS A 488 -56.35 -16.88 29.94
CA LYS A 488 -56.67 -17.81 28.85
C LYS A 488 -58.16 -18.11 28.95
N MET A 489 -58.95 -17.59 28.01
CA MET A 489 -60.32 -18.07 27.84
C MET A 489 -60.29 -19.50 27.28
N THR A 490 -60.60 -20.47 28.12
CA THR A 490 -61.05 -21.79 27.67
C THR A 490 -62.45 -21.61 27.07
N ARG A 491 -62.55 -21.67 25.75
CA ARG A 491 -63.84 -21.80 25.06
C ARG A 491 -64.35 -23.22 25.31
N ALA A 492 -65.39 -23.35 26.12
CA ALA A 492 -66.09 -24.61 26.33
C ALA A 492 -67.13 -24.83 25.21
N HIS A 493 -67.21 -26.11 24.81
CA HIS A 493 -68.09 -26.76 23.82
C HIS A 493 -67.79 -26.56 22.34
#